data_AF-A0A0F9FDS0-F1
#
_entry.id   AF-A0A0F9FDS0-F1
#
_cell.length_a   1.000
_cell.length_b   1.000
_cell.length_c   1.000
_cell.angle_alpha   90.00
_cell.angle_beta   90.00
_cell.angle_gamma   90.00
#
_symmetry.space_group_name_H-M   'P 1'
#
loop_
_entity.id
_entity.type
_entity.pdbx_description
1 polymer ?
#
loop_
_entity_poly.entity_id
_entity_poly.type
_entity_poly.pdbx_seq_one_letter_code
_entity_poly.pdbx_strand_id
1 'polypeptide(L)'
;MTGAMTFLPTEGAGISFAKELKRSGPTPAVIELLDSHSLDIFRRHKRGHEQSPMRCDIPGGTPSAIYVEYHGPDADSIGQAVGEMAEIMASHGGDRGAVWTGSSVEDIANFKQIRHVLPELVNGLVGEQQRIEPRICKLGTDLAVPDE
;
A
#
# COMPACT_ATOMS: atom_id res chain seq x y z
N MET A 1 -16.03 -7.62 3.78
CA MET A 1 -14.74 -6.89 3.85
C MET A 1 -14.43 -6.28 2.51
N THR A 2 -13.62 -5.21 2.44
CA THR A 2 -13.13 -4.63 1.17
C THR A 2 -11.75 -4.01 1.39
N GLY A 3 -10.82 -4.32 0.49
CA GLY A 3 -9.52 -3.70 0.40
C GLY A 3 -9.49 -2.61 -0.66
N ALA A 4 -8.73 -1.55 -0.44
CA ALA A 4 -8.51 -0.47 -1.39
C ALA A 4 -7.04 -0.08 -1.41
N MET A 5 -6.44 -0.06 -2.60
CA MET A 5 -5.16 0.58 -2.84
C MET A 5 -5.41 1.99 -3.36
N THR A 6 -4.92 2.97 -2.62
CA THR A 6 -5.06 4.39 -2.93
C THR A 6 -3.70 4.99 -3.29
N PHE A 7 -3.67 6.04 -4.11
CA PHE A 7 -2.44 6.70 -4.53
C PHE A 7 -2.49 8.20 -4.21
N LEU A 8 -1.41 8.71 -3.62
CA LEU A 8 -1.31 10.10 -3.18
C LEU A 8 -0.13 10.80 -3.86
N PRO A 9 -0.20 12.13 -4.05
CA PRO A 9 0.77 12.88 -4.85
C PRO A 9 2.08 13.16 -4.13
N THR A 10 2.15 12.98 -2.80
CA THR A 10 3.37 13.11 -1.97
C THR A 10 3.33 12.09 -0.83
N GLU A 11 4.49 11.66 -0.33
CA GLU A 11 4.56 10.83 0.87
C GLU A 11 3.94 11.53 2.09
N GLY A 12 4.15 12.86 2.21
CA GLY A 12 3.51 13.67 3.24
C GLY A 12 1.98 13.68 3.17
N ALA A 13 1.41 13.68 1.95
CA ALA A 13 -0.03 13.52 1.75
C ALA A 13 -0.49 12.10 2.14
N GLY A 14 0.25 11.06 1.79
CA GLY A 14 -0.02 9.68 2.23
C GLY A 14 -0.04 9.53 3.75
N ILE A 15 0.94 10.12 4.45
CA ILE A 15 1.00 10.12 5.92
C ILE A 15 -0.16 10.92 6.52
N SER A 16 -0.48 12.10 5.98
CA SER A 16 -1.57 12.93 6.47
C SER A 16 -2.93 12.26 6.28
N PHE A 17 -3.14 11.64 5.12
CA PHE A 17 -4.30 10.80 4.82
C PHE A 17 -4.41 9.63 5.80
N ALA A 18 -3.34 8.85 6.01
CA ALA A 18 -3.34 7.74 6.95
C ALA A 18 -3.65 8.18 8.40
N LYS A 19 -3.14 9.34 8.83
CA LYS A 19 -3.47 9.93 10.14
C LYS A 19 -4.92 10.36 10.22
N GLU A 20 -5.48 10.90 9.15
CA GLU A 20 -6.88 11.31 9.12
C GLU A 20 -7.82 10.11 9.13
N LEU A 21 -7.53 9.04 8.39
CA LEU A 21 -8.30 7.78 8.44
C LEU A 21 -8.37 7.14 9.83
N LYS A 22 -7.36 7.37 10.68
CA LYS A 22 -7.38 6.90 12.08
C LYS A 22 -8.29 7.74 12.98
N ARG A 23 -8.51 9.02 12.63
CA ARG A 23 -9.24 10.01 13.46
C ARG A 23 -10.68 10.21 13.00
N SER A 24 -10.87 10.17 11.70
CA SER A 24 -12.15 10.25 11.01
C SER A 24 -12.67 8.82 10.83
N GLY A 25 -13.86 8.52 11.33
CA GLY A 25 -14.45 7.19 11.15
C GLY A 25 -14.78 6.89 9.68
N PRO A 26 -15.21 5.67 9.34
CA PRO A 26 -15.02 4.41 10.06
C PRO A 26 -13.54 4.04 10.15
N THR A 27 -13.11 3.38 11.22
CA THR A 27 -11.69 3.00 11.38
C THR A 27 -11.35 1.80 10.49
N PRO A 28 -10.34 1.89 9.63
CA PRO A 28 -9.87 0.74 8.88
C PRO A 28 -9.32 -0.36 9.79
N ALA A 29 -9.57 -1.61 9.42
CA ALA A 29 -8.92 -2.76 10.04
C ALA A 29 -7.42 -2.81 9.71
N VAL A 30 -7.02 -2.28 8.55
CA VAL A 30 -5.62 -2.16 8.15
C VAL A 30 -5.35 -0.83 7.43
N ILE A 31 -4.20 -0.25 7.70
CA ILE A 31 -3.60 0.86 6.96
C ILE A 31 -2.12 0.54 6.74
N GLU A 32 -1.66 0.48 5.50
CA GLU A 32 -0.26 0.24 5.16
C GLU A 32 0.23 1.25 4.14
N LEU A 33 1.39 1.84 4.39
CA LEU A 33 2.04 2.80 3.51
C LEU A 33 3.11 2.12 2.68
N LEU A 34 3.07 2.36 1.36
CA LEU A 34 4.12 2.03 0.42
C LEU A 34 4.72 3.33 -0.09
N ASP A 35 6.01 3.52 0.16
CA ASP A 35 6.76 4.69 -0.28
C ASP A 35 7.12 4.62 -1.77
N SER A 36 7.71 5.70 -2.28
CA SER A 36 8.10 5.81 -3.69
C SER A 36 9.09 4.72 -4.12
N HIS A 37 10.05 4.36 -3.25
CA HIS A 37 11.05 3.34 -3.55
C HIS A 37 10.41 1.95 -3.63
N SER A 38 9.47 1.63 -2.72
CA SER A 38 8.71 0.39 -2.75
C SER A 38 7.90 0.26 -4.03
N LEU A 39 7.24 1.34 -4.46
CA LEU A 39 6.51 1.39 -5.72
C LEU A 39 7.44 1.20 -6.93
N ASP A 40 8.64 1.78 -6.90
CA ASP A 40 9.63 1.59 -7.95
C ASP A 40 10.13 0.15 -8.05
N ILE A 41 10.33 -0.52 -6.92
CA ILE A 41 10.67 -1.95 -6.88
C ILE A 41 9.56 -2.76 -7.56
N PHE A 42 8.29 -2.50 -7.24
CA PHE A 42 7.16 -3.17 -7.91
C PHE A 42 7.08 -2.85 -9.40
N ARG A 43 7.28 -1.59 -9.81
CA ARG A 43 7.29 -1.18 -11.23
C ARG A 43 8.36 -1.95 -12.01
N ARG A 44 9.57 -2.10 -11.44
CA ARG A 44 10.66 -2.88 -12.06
C ARG A 44 10.33 -4.36 -12.13
N HIS A 45 9.78 -4.92 -11.06
CA HIS A 45 9.38 -6.33 -11.01
C HIS A 45 8.28 -6.65 -12.05
N LYS A 46 7.22 -5.81 -12.13
CA LYS A 46 6.12 -5.96 -13.10
C LYS A 46 6.60 -5.93 -14.55
N ARG A 47 7.60 -5.10 -14.88
CA ARG A 47 8.18 -5.05 -16.24
C ARG A 47 8.95 -6.31 -16.62
N GLY A 48 9.45 -7.06 -15.64
CA GLY A 48 10.23 -8.28 -15.88
C GLY A 48 9.45 -9.57 -15.78
N HIS A 49 8.26 -9.58 -15.18
CA HIS A 49 7.53 -10.80 -14.79
C HIS A 49 6.00 -10.65 -15.02
N GLU A 50 5.42 -11.55 -15.81
CA GLU A 50 3.97 -11.58 -16.08
C GLU A 50 3.12 -11.91 -14.84
N GLN A 51 3.73 -12.43 -13.76
CA GLN A 51 3.06 -12.90 -12.54
C GLN A 51 3.22 -11.96 -11.32
N SER A 52 3.40 -10.66 -11.54
CA SER A 52 3.48 -9.69 -10.43
C SER A 52 2.19 -9.68 -9.59
N PRO A 53 2.27 -9.73 -8.24
CA PRO A 53 1.09 -9.62 -7.36
C PRO A 53 0.45 -8.24 -7.43
N MET A 54 1.23 -7.21 -7.78
CA MET A 54 0.73 -5.87 -8.07
C MET A 54 0.06 -5.87 -9.44
N ARG A 55 -1.21 -6.27 -9.46
CA ARG A 55 -2.02 -6.36 -10.68
C ARG A 55 -2.47 -4.98 -11.17
N CYS A 56 -2.68 -4.02 -10.27
CA CYS A 56 -3.00 -2.65 -10.66
C CYS A 56 -1.82 -1.96 -11.37
N ASP A 57 -2.15 -1.00 -12.21
CA ASP A 57 -1.16 -0.07 -12.75
C ASP A 57 -0.83 0.95 -11.67
N ILE A 58 0.45 1.00 -11.29
CA ILE A 58 0.96 2.03 -10.39
C ILE A 58 1.14 3.30 -11.24
N PRO A 59 0.43 4.40 -10.97
CA PRO A 59 0.58 5.62 -11.75
C PRO A 59 2.04 6.09 -11.79
N GLY A 60 2.44 6.69 -12.91
CA GLY A 60 3.75 7.32 -13.02
C GLY A 60 3.80 8.59 -12.16
N GLY A 61 4.89 8.82 -11.43
CA GLY A 61 5.06 10.03 -10.63
C GLY A 61 4.22 10.09 -9.34
N THR A 62 3.52 9.01 -8.96
CA THR A 62 2.95 8.88 -7.61
C THR A 62 4.02 8.44 -6.62
N PRO A 63 4.28 9.23 -5.56
CA PRO A 63 5.32 8.92 -4.57
C PRO A 63 4.82 8.10 -3.38
N SER A 64 3.52 7.84 -3.24
CA SER A 64 3.04 6.93 -2.19
C SER A 64 1.75 6.24 -2.55
N ALA A 65 1.60 5.00 -2.08
CA ALA A 65 0.34 4.27 -2.08
C ALA A 65 -0.03 3.88 -0.65
N ILE A 66 -1.33 3.88 -0.34
CA ILE A 66 -1.84 3.46 0.95
C ILE A 66 -2.84 2.34 0.71
N TYR A 67 -2.54 1.16 1.25
CA TYR A 67 -3.47 0.05 1.30
C TYR A 67 -4.35 0.19 2.55
N VAL A 68 -5.66 0.14 2.35
CA VAL A 68 -6.67 0.27 3.40
C VAL A 68 -7.59 -0.93 3.33
N GLU A 69 -7.94 -1.51 4.47
CA GLU A 69 -8.89 -2.63 4.54
C GLU A 69 -10.01 -2.34 5.53
N TYR A 70 -11.26 -2.43 5.07
CA TYR A 70 -12.46 -2.22 5.89
C TYR A 70 -13.21 -3.53 6.12
N HIS A 71 -13.54 -3.77 7.39
CA HIS A 71 -14.40 -4.86 7.83
C HIS A 71 -15.69 -4.27 8.41
N GLY A 72 -16.82 -4.91 8.12
CA GLY A 72 -18.13 -4.41 8.54
C GLY A 72 -19.16 -5.54 8.51
N PRO A 73 -20.32 -5.31 9.14
CA PRO A 73 -21.38 -6.32 9.26
C PRO A 73 -22.07 -6.65 7.93
N ASP A 74 -22.10 -5.71 6.99
CA ASP A 74 -22.79 -5.82 5.71
C ASP A 74 -22.09 -5.02 4.60
N ALA A 75 -22.56 -5.15 3.36
CA ALA A 75 -21.97 -4.48 2.21
C ALA A 75 -22.19 -2.95 2.24
N ASP A 76 -23.32 -2.50 2.77
CA ASP A 76 -23.70 -1.08 2.78
C ASP A 76 -22.80 -0.27 3.73
N SER A 77 -22.58 -0.77 4.95
CA SER A 77 -21.66 -0.18 5.92
C SER A 77 -20.22 -0.11 5.40
N ILE A 78 -19.76 -1.15 4.70
CA ILE A 78 -18.43 -1.16 4.08
C ILE A 78 -18.37 -0.18 2.91
N GLY A 79 -19.41 -0.12 2.08
CA GLY A 79 -19.51 0.81 0.97
C GLY A 79 -19.45 2.26 1.43
N GLN A 80 -20.15 2.58 2.53
CA GLN A 80 -20.07 3.89 3.17
C GLN A 80 -18.63 4.19 3.64
N ALA A 81 -17.97 3.25 4.32
CA ALA A 81 -16.59 3.44 4.78
C ALA A 81 -15.60 3.70 3.63
N VAL A 82 -15.72 2.95 2.53
CA VAL A 82 -14.89 3.15 1.34
C VAL A 82 -15.20 4.49 0.66
N GLY A 83 -16.47 4.91 0.66
CA GLY A 83 -16.88 6.22 0.16
C GLY A 83 -16.25 7.36 0.96
N GLU A 84 -16.35 7.33 2.29
CA GLU A 84 -15.74 8.32 3.19
C GLU A 84 -14.22 8.34 3.05
N MET A 85 -13.58 7.17 2.95
CA MET A 85 -12.15 7.06 2.64
C MET A 85 -11.78 7.77 1.33
N ALA A 86 -12.56 7.61 0.27
CA ALA A 86 -12.30 8.26 -1.03
C ALA A 86 -12.49 9.79 -0.97
N GLU A 87 -13.42 10.27 -0.13
CA GLU A 87 -13.57 11.70 0.17
C GLU A 87 -12.34 12.26 0.87
N ILE A 88 -11.89 11.60 1.94
CA ILE A 88 -10.69 11.99 2.68
C ILE A 88 -9.46 11.93 1.76
N MET A 89 -9.29 10.87 0.97
CA MET A 89 -8.15 10.76 0.05
C MET A 89 -8.11 11.92 -0.94
N ALA A 90 -9.27 12.33 -1.47
CA ALA A 90 -9.36 13.46 -2.39
C ALA A 90 -9.03 14.80 -1.71
N SER A 91 -9.35 14.99 -0.43
CA SER A 91 -8.96 16.20 0.32
C SER A 91 -7.43 16.32 0.48
N HIS A 92 -6.70 15.20 0.41
CA HIS A 92 -5.23 15.12 0.38
C HIS A 92 -4.64 15.09 -1.04
N GLY A 93 -5.44 15.35 -2.06
CA GLY A 93 -5.00 15.45 -3.46
C GLY A 93 -4.84 14.11 -4.19
N GLY A 94 -5.37 13.01 -3.64
CA GLY A 94 -5.44 11.73 -4.33
C GLY A 94 -6.50 11.70 -5.43
N ASP A 95 -6.29 10.85 -6.44
CA ASP A 95 -7.22 10.65 -7.55
C ASP A 95 -8.17 9.47 -7.27
N ARG A 96 -9.47 9.76 -7.20
CA ARG A 96 -10.52 8.74 -7.01
C ARG A 96 -10.59 7.74 -8.15
N GLY A 97 -10.25 8.16 -9.38
CA GLY A 97 -10.22 7.29 -10.55
C GLY A 97 -9.06 6.30 -10.54
N ALA A 98 -8.04 6.53 -9.71
CA ALA A 98 -6.87 5.67 -9.58
C ALA A 98 -6.99 4.64 -8.45
N VAL A 99 -8.09 4.62 -7.70
CA VAL A 99 -8.28 3.69 -6.58
C VAL A 99 -8.57 2.28 -7.09
N TRP A 100 -7.81 1.30 -6.60
CA TRP A 100 -8.07 -0.10 -6.89
C TRP A 100 -8.74 -0.77 -5.69
N THR A 101 -10.02 -1.09 -5.82
CA THR A 101 -10.83 -1.75 -4.78
C THR A 101 -11.04 -3.22 -5.08
N GLY A 102 -11.15 -4.04 -4.05
CA GLY A 102 -11.52 -5.44 -4.19
C GLY A 102 -12.16 -6.01 -2.92
N SER A 103 -13.17 -6.84 -3.12
CA SER A 103 -14.01 -7.38 -2.04
C SER A 103 -14.08 -8.91 -2.07
N SER A 104 -13.54 -9.54 -3.12
CA SER A 104 -13.46 -11.00 -3.20
C SER A 104 -12.30 -11.55 -2.37
N VAL A 105 -12.36 -12.85 -2.03
CA VAL A 105 -11.27 -13.52 -1.33
C VAL A 105 -9.97 -13.45 -2.14
N GLU A 106 -10.05 -13.52 -3.46
CA GLU A 106 -8.89 -13.41 -4.35
C GLU A 106 -8.29 -12.01 -4.31
N ASP A 107 -9.11 -10.95 -4.31
CA ASP A 107 -8.62 -9.57 -4.23
C ASP A 107 -7.85 -9.34 -2.93
N ILE A 108 -8.43 -9.76 -1.80
CA ILE A 108 -7.79 -9.62 -0.50
C ILE A 108 -6.51 -10.45 -0.43
N ALA A 109 -6.49 -11.65 -1.01
CA ALA A 109 -5.28 -12.46 -1.10
C ALA A 109 -4.19 -11.76 -1.92
N ASN A 110 -4.55 -11.12 -3.04
CA ASN A 110 -3.60 -10.34 -3.86
C ASN A 110 -3.02 -9.17 -3.07
N PHE A 111 -3.86 -8.40 -2.36
CA PHE A 111 -3.37 -7.31 -1.50
C PHE A 111 -2.43 -7.80 -0.41
N LYS A 112 -2.73 -8.94 0.22
CA LYS A 112 -1.83 -9.56 1.22
C LYS A 112 -0.53 -10.05 0.59
N GLN A 113 -0.57 -10.56 -0.64
CA GLN A 113 0.63 -11.01 -1.34
C GLN A 113 1.60 -9.85 -1.61
N ILE A 114 1.11 -8.64 -1.88
CA ILE A 114 1.95 -7.43 -2.01
C ILE A 114 2.81 -7.24 -0.75
N ARG A 115 2.28 -7.48 0.45
CA ARG A 115 3.02 -7.37 1.73
C ARG A 115 4.17 -8.35 1.85
N HIS A 116 4.04 -9.52 1.24
CA HIS A 116 5.06 -10.57 1.30
C HIS A 116 6.12 -10.39 0.22
N VAL A 117 5.71 -10.02 -0.99
CA VAL A 117 6.62 -9.92 -2.13
C VAL A 117 7.56 -8.73 -2.01
N LEU A 118 7.14 -7.59 -1.45
CA LEU A 118 8.03 -6.44 -1.32
C LEU A 118 9.27 -6.75 -0.45
N PRO A 119 9.16 -7.31 0.77
CA PRO A 119 10.32 -7.77 1.55
C PRO A 119 11.22 -8.75 0.81
N GLU A 120 10.65 -9.68 0.04
CA GLU A 120 11.40 -10.65 -0.76
C GLU A 120 12.20 -9.98 -1.89
N LEU A 121 11.59 -9.03 -2.60
CA LEU A 121 12.28 -8.26 -3.64
C LEU A 121 13.42 -7.42 -3.06
N VAL A 122 13.20 -6.79 -1.90
CA VAL A 122 14.25 -6.07 -1.17
C VAL A 122 15.39 -7.01 -0.76
N ASN A 123 15.09 -8.22 -0.28
CA ASN A 123 16.11 -9.23 0.02
C ASN A 123 16.95 -9.60 -1.20
N GLY A 124 16.29 -9.80 -2.36
CA GLY A 124 16.97 -10.07 -3.63
C GLY A 124 17.95 -8.95 -4.00
N LEU A 125 17.49 -7.69 -3.97
CA LEU A 125 18.32 -6.53 -4.28
C LEU A 125 19.52 -6.40 -3.33
N VAL A 126 19.34 -6.63 -2.03
CA VAL A 126 20.44 -6.62 -1.07
C VAL A 126 21.43 -7.75 -1.36
N GLY A 127 20.93 -8.95 -1.68
CA GLY A 127 21.77 -10.10 -2.04
C GLY A 127 22.61 -9.85 -3.30
N GLU A 128 22.06 -9.18 -4.31
CA GLU A 128 22.79 -8.76 -5.50
C GLU A 128 23.95 -7.81 -5.15
N GLN A 129 23.69 -6.84 -4.27
CA GLN A 129 24.74 -5.91 -3.81
C GLN A 129 25.81 -6.62 -2.96
N GLN A 130 25.42 -7.56 -2.11
CA GLN A 130 26.36 -8.36 -1.30
C GLN A 130 27.32 -9.21 -2.15
N ARG A 131 26.90 -9.64 -3.36
CA ARG A 131 27.80 -10.37 -4.28
C ARG A 131 28.91 -9.47 -4.84
N ILE A 132 28.65 -8.17 -4.96
CA ILE A 132 29.60 -7.16 -5.43
C ILE A 132 30.47 -6.66 -4.27
N GLU A 133 29.85 -6.41 -3.12
CA GLU A 133 30.50 -5.92 -1.91
C GLU A 133 30.11 -6.80 -0.69
N PRO A 134 30.92 -7.82 -0.36
CA PRO A 134 30.63 -8.77 0.71
C PRO A 134 30.54 -8.18 2.12
N ARG A 135 31.02 -6.94 2.32
CA ARG A 135 30.94 -6.24 3.61
C ARG A 135 29.55 -5.69 3.92
N ILE A 136 28.64 -5.65 2.95
CA ILE A 136 27.25 -5.20 3.17
C ILE A 136 26.54 -6.20 4.10
N CYS A 137 26.03 -5.71 5.22
CA CYS A 137 25.20 -6.47 6.15
C CYS A 137 23.78 -5.88 6.17
N LYS A 138 22.76 -6.73 6.08
CA LYS A 138 21.37 -6.30 6.23
C LYS A 138 21.01 -6.24 7.71
N LEU A 139 20.55 -5.09 8.17
CA LEU A 139 19.90 -4.94 9.47
C LEU A 139 18.39 -4.81 9.24
N GLY A 140 17.61 -5.70 9.84
CA GLY A 140 16.16 -5.57 9.94
C GLY A 140 15.79 -5.23 11.38
N THR A 141 14.91 -4.25 11.57
CA THR A 141 14.37 -3.91 12.88
C THR A 141 12.89 -3.62 12.75
N ASP A 142 12.10 -4.24 13.63
CA ASP A 142 10.68 -3.92 13.76
C ASP A 142 10.54 -2.77 14.75
N LEU A 143 9.84 -1.72 14.34
CA LEU A 143 9.56 -0.57 15.18
C LEU A 143 8.08 -0.59 15.56
N ALA A 144 7.80 -0.83 16.84
CA ALA A 144 6.49 -0.59 17.44
C ALA A 144 6.58 0.74 18.19
N VAL A 145 6.16 1.82 17.54
CA VAL A 145 6.14 3.16 18.15
C VAL A 145 4.71 3.43 18.61
N PRO A 146 4.49 3.89 19.86
CA PRO A 146 3.18 4.35 20.30
C PRO A 146 2.63 5.44 19.38
N ASP A 147 1.33 5.39 19.10
CA ASP A 147 0.61 6.41 18.35
C ASP A 147 0.22 7.52 19.34
N GLU A 148 1.20 8.33 19.78
CA GLU A 148 1.00 9.55 20.57
C GLU A 148 0.82 10.79 19.67
#